data_AF-A0A372L7K8-F1
#
_entry.id   AF-A0A372L7K8-F1
#
_cell.length_a   1.000
_cell.length_b   1.000
_cell.length_c   1.000
_cell.angle_alpha   90.00
_cell.angle_beta   90.00
_cell.angle_gamma   90.00
#
_symmetry.space_group_name_H-M   'P 1'
#
loop_
_entity.id
_entity.type
_entity.pdbx_description
1 polymer ?
#
loop_
_entity_poly.entity_id
_entity_poly.type
_entity_poly.pdbx_seq_one_letter_code
_entity_poly.pdbx_strand_id
1 'polypeptide(L)'
;MNKSHIKQMQEELTELRNQLNELEQLIKDMSVPVIPSIIPETFLLPITGKLEPERFELIISQISEKVYSEEINTIIIDFSAIAKKEIGDLDLFGYYINKLNSILQLLGVEVLYVGFTPIVSQELVRSGLLFIDAKTFLTFRSALDHLMKKKGLKLIHESAT
;
A
#
# COMPACT_ATOMS: atom_id res chain seq x y z
N MET A 1 -8.21 22.83 45.63
CA MET A 1 -8.91 22.15 44.53
C MET A 1 -9.87 21.12 45.10
N ASN A 2 -11.14 21.13 44.68
CA ASN A 2 -12.17 20.22 45.18
C ASN A 2 -11.97 18.82 44.57
N LYS A 3 -11.93 17.76 45.39
CA LYS A 3 -11.72 16.35 44.94
C LYS A 3 -12.69 15.94 43.82
N SER A 4 -13.91 16.47 43.83
CA SER A 4 -14.91 16.23 42.78
C SER A 4 -14.48 16.72 41.41
N HIS A 5 -13.78 17.86 41.35
CA HIS A 5 -13.35 18.47 40.09
C HIS A 5 -12.17 17.70 39.47
N ILE A 6 -11.26 17.21 40.31
CA ILE A 6 -10.17 16.32 39.87
C ILE A 6 -10.73 15.01 39.31
N LYS A 7 -11.76 14.43 39.96
CA LYS A 7 -12.40 13.21 39.49
C LYS A 7 -13.08 13.39 38.13
N GLN A 8 -13.81 14.49 37.93
CA GLN A 8 -14.42 14.82 36.64
C GLN A 8 -13.38 14.99 35.54
N MET A 9 -12.29 15.72 35.79
CA MET A 9 -11.20 15.87 34.82
C MET A 9 -10.53 14.53 34.47
N GLN A 10 -10.42 13.61 35.44
CA GLN A 10 -9.87 12.28 35.19
C GLN A 10 -10.80 11.42 34.33
N GLU A 11 -12.11 11.50 34.57
CA GLU A 11 -13.13 10.83 33.76
C GLU A 11 -13.12 11.37 32.33
N GLU A 12 -13.12 12.69 32.14
CA GLU A 12 -13.06 13.34 30.83
C GLU A 12 -11.76 13.01 30.07
N LEU A 13 -10.59 13.00 30.75
CA LEU A 13 -9.33 12.57 30.15
C LEU A 13 -9.34 11.10 29.72
N THR A 14 -10.06 10.25 30.44
CA THR A 14 -10.17 8.83 30.09
C THR A 14 -11.03 8.65 28.86
N GLU A 15 -12.15 9.38 28.80
CA GLU A 15 -13.05 9.35 27.65
C GLU A 15 -12.39 9.91 26.38
N LEU A 16 -11.66 11.02 26.47
CA LEU A 16 -10.87 11.56 25.37
C LEU A 16 -9.80 10.57 24.86
N ARG A 17 -9.14 9.85 25.76
CA ARG A 17 -8.16 8.82 25.39
C ARG A 17 -8.81 7.66 24.64
N ASN A 18 -9.99 7.23 25.08
CA ASN A 18 -10.73 6.17 24.39
C ASN A 18 -11.14 6.61 22.98
N GLN A 19 -11.69 7.83 22.84
CA GLN A 19 -12.02 8.40 21.54
C GLN A 19 -10.81 8.54 20.61
N LEU A 20 -9.66 8.95 21.16
CA LEU A 20 -8.42 9.03 20.39
C LEU A 20 -7.98 7.65 19.89
N ASN A 21 -8.02 6.63 20.76
CA ASN A 21 -7.68 5.26 20.38
C ASN A 21 -8.62 4.70 19.31
N GLU A 22 -9.93 4.96 19.42
CA GLU A 22 -10.91 4.56 18.41
C GLU A 22 -10.66 5.23 17.07
N LEU A 23 -10.35 6.53 17.08
CA LEU A 23 -10.01 7.28 15.87
C LEU A 23 -8.71 6.76 15.23
N GLU A 24 -7.70 6.47 16.05
CA GLU A 24 -6.43 5.89 15.57
C GLU A 24 -6.65 4.52 14.94
N GLN A 25 -7.52 3.67 15.50
CA GLN A 25 -7.85 2.38 14.90
C GLN A 25 -8.63 2.53 13.60
N LEU A 26 -9.63 3.42 13.56
CA LEU A 26 -10.36 3.72 12.33
C LEU A 26 -9.41 4.18 11.21
N ILE A 27 -8.44 5.03 11.54
CA ILE A 27 -7.42 5.49 10.60
C ILE A 27 -6.54 4.32 10.13
N LYS A 28 -6.13 3.42 11.03
CA LYS A 28 -5.35 2.23 10.68
C LYS A 28 -6.12 1.29 9.77
N ASP A 29 -7.39 1.02 10.03
CA ASP A 29 -8.23 0.16 9.19
C ASP A 29 -8.42 0.74 7.78
N MET A 30 -8.47 2.07 7.66
CA MET A 30 -8.51 2.76 6.36
C MET A 30 -7.14 2.92 5.69
N SER A 31 -6.03 2.61 6.39
CA SER A 31 -4.68 3.02 5.98
C SER A 31 -4.07 2.20 4.83
N VAL A 32 -4.67 1.06 4.51
CA VAL A 32 -4.26 0.16 3.41
C VAL A 32 -5.45 -0.09 2.47
N PRO A 33 -5.83 0.91 1.67
CA PRO A 33 -6.93 0.77 0.72
C PRO A 33 -6.55 -0.23 -0.37
N VAL A 34 -7.23 -1.38 -0.43
CA VAL A 34 -7.06 -2.36 -1.51
C VAL A 34 -8.27 -2.25 -2.45
N ILE A 35 -8.03 -1.77 -3.66
CA ILE A 35 -9.07 -1.38 -4.61
C ILE A 35 -9.11 -2.40 -5.75
N PRO A 36 -10.27 -3.04 -6.05
CA PRO A 36 -10.38 -3.94 -7.18
C PRO A 36 -10.20 -3.19 -8.51
N SER A 37 -9.44 -3.77 -9.42
CA SER A 37 -9.27 -3.25 -10.78
C SER A 37 -10.40 -3.70 -11.70
N ILE A 38 -10.55 -3.00 -12.83
CA ILE A 38 -11.39 -3.46 -13.95
C ILE A 38 -10.81 -4.71 -14.64
N ILE A 39 -9.53 -5.02 -14.42
CA ILE A 39 -8.90 -6.23 -14.91
C ILE A 39 -9.19 -7.37 -13.92
N PRO A 40 -9.66 -8.54 -14.37
CA PRO A 40 -9.97 -9.67 -13.49
C PRO A 40 -8.80 -10.05 -12.57
N GLU A 41 -9.13 -10.39 -11.32
CA GLU A 41 -8.20 -10.89 -10.29
C GLU A 41 -7.01 -9.94 -10.01
N THR A 42 -7.19 -8.65 -10.35
CA THR A 42 -6.17 -7.61 -10.23
C THR A 42 -6.64 -6.55 -9.24
N PHE A 43 -5.76 -6.16 -8.33
CA PHE A 43 -6.05 -5.12 -7.34
C PHE A 43 -4.99 -4.02 -7.34
N LEU A 44 -5.37 -2.82 -6.94
CA LEU A 44 -4.53 -1.66 -6.75
C LEU A 44 -4.37 -1.39 -5.25
N LEU A 45 -3.12 -1.24 -4.81
CA LEU A 45 -2.73 -0.79 -3.49
C LEU A 45 -2.00 0.55 -3.62
N PRO A 46 -2.66 1.69 -3.40
CA PRO A 46 -2.01 2.98 -3.38
C PRO A 46 -1.34 3.22 -2.02
N ILE A 47 -0.05 3.55 -2.08
CA ILE A 47 0.77 3.86 -0.92
C ILE A 47 0.85 5.38 -0.78
N THR A 48 0.48 5.91 0.39
CA THR A 48 0.45 7.36 0.66
C THR A 48 1.01 7.65 2.04
N GLY A 49 1.63 8.81 2.28
CA GLY A 49 2.15 9.17 3.61
C GLY A 49 3.40 8.39 4.02
N LYS A 50 3.82 8.54 5.29
CA LYS A 50 5.09 7.97 5.78
C LYS A 50 5.06 6.44 5.83
N LEU A 51 6.20 5.84 5.49
CA LEU A 51 6.44 4.40 5.45
C LEU A 51 7.38 3.99 6.58
N GLU A 52 6.82 3.93 7.80
CA GLU A 52 7.51 3.45 9.00
C GLU A 52 7.36 1.92 9.14
N PRO A 53 8.24 1.23 9.89
CA PRO A 53 8.20 -0.23 10.09
C PRO A 53 6.82 -0.80 10.39
N GLU A 54 6.11 -0.20 11.34
CA GLU A 54 4.79 -0.64 11.79
C GLU A 54 3.77 -0.61 10.65
N ARG A 55 3.91 0.37 9.76
CA ARG A 55 3.04 0.50 8.60
C ARG A 55 3.30 -0.56 7.55
N PHE A 56 4.56 -0.91 7.31
CA PHE A 56 4.88 -2.01 6.41
C PHE A 56 4.34 -3.33 6.91
N GLU A 57 4.47 -3.62 8.20
CA GLU A 57 3.92 -4.85 8.80
C GLU A 57 2.39 -4.88 8.67
N LEU A 58 1.72 -3.74 8.89
CA LEU A 58 0.27 -3.63 8.68
C LEU A 58 -0.13 -3.91 7.23
N ILE A 59 0.57 -3.30 6.27
CA ILE A 59 0.35 -3.52 4.82
C ILE A 59 0.52 -5.00 4.48
N ILE A 60 1.64 -5.62 4.91
CA ILE A 60 1.95 -7.02 4.64
C ILE A 60 0.88 -7.94 5.23
N SER A 61 0.45 -7.69 6.47
CA SER A 61 -0.59 -8.50 7.12
C SER A 61 -1.90 -8.42 6.35
N GLN A 62 -2.39 -7.20 6.09
CA GLN A 62 -3.69 -7.00 5.46
C GLN A 62 -3.72 -7.48 4.01
N ILE A 63 -2.66 -7.23 3.24
CA ILE A 63 -2.63 -7.66 1.83
C ILE A 63 -2.57 -9.19 1.71
N SER A 64 -1.85 -9.86 2.61
CA SER A 64 -1.75 -11.33 2.62
C SER A 64 -3.11 -11.98 2.90
N GLU A 65 -3.86 -11.45 3.87
CA GLU A 65 -5.22 -11.90 4.17
C GLU A 65 -6.19 -11.64 3.00
N LYS A 66 -6.11 -10.45 2.39
CA LYS A 66 -6.95 -10.03 1.26
C LYS A 66 -6.72 -10.93 0.04
N VAL A 67 -5.46 -11.20 -0.30
CA VAL A 67 -5.08 -12.08 -1.40
C VAL A 67 -5.69 -13.47 -1.24
N TYR A 68 -5.60 -14.03 -0.04
CA TYR A 68 -6.11 -15.36 0.25
C TYR A 68 -7.64 -15.45 0.15
N SER A 69 -8.35 -14.38 0.54
CA SER A 69 -9.82 -14.35 0.62
C SER A 69 -10.53 -13.95 -0.68
N GLU A 70 -9.87 -13.21 -1.58
CA GLU A 70 -10.50 -12.60 -2.78
C GLU A 70 -9.92 -13.12 -4.11
N GLU A 71 -9.25 -14.27 -4.12
CA GLU A 71 -8.66 -14.92 -5.31
C GLU A 71 -7.76 -13.96 -6.15
N ILE A 72 -7.02 -13.11 -5.46
CA ILE A 72 -6.16 -12.10 -6.11
C ILE A 72 -4.90 -12.80 -6.64
N ASN A 73 -4.64 -12.68 -7.94
CA ASN A 73 -3.39 -13.19 -8.53
C ASN A 73 -2.46 -12.07 -9.05
N THR A 74 -2.93 -10.82 -9.06
CA THR A 74 -2.13 -9.68 -9.49
C THR A 74 -2.37 -8.48 -8.56
N ILE A 75 -1.29 -7.88 -8.05
CA ILE A 75 -1.35 -6.63 -7.29
C ILE A 75 -0.50 -5.57 -7.97
N ILE A 76 -1.08 -4.38 -8.13
CA ILE A 76 -0.37 -3.17 -8.53
C ILE A 76 -0.16 -2.30 -7.29
N ILE A 77 1.08 -2.02 -6.93
CA ILE A 77 1.45 -1.16 -5.80
C ILE A 77 1.87 0.21 -6.35
N ASP A 78 1.14 1.25 -5.96
CA ASP A 78 1.30 2.60 -6.49
C ASP A 78 2.03 3.53 -5.50
N PHE A 79 3.22 3.95 -5.90
CA PHE A 79 4.11 4.86 -5.18
C PHE A 79 4.06 6.30 -5.72
N SER A 80 3.09 6.65 -6.57
CA SER A 80 2.98 7.99 -7.17
C SER A 80 2.86 9.13 -6.15
N ALA A 81 2.36 8.84 -4.95
CA ALA A 81 2.27 9.77 -3.83
C ALA A 81 3.44 9.69 -2.83
N ILE A 82 4.49 8.91 -3.13
CA ILE A 82 5.63 8.68 -2.25
C ILE A 82 6.88 9.36 -2.81
N ALA A 83 7.38 10.34 -2.07
CA ALA A 83 8.67 10.98 -2.34
C ALA A 83 9.72 10.51 -1.32
N LYS A 84 10.95 11.02 -1.47
CA LYS A 84 12.08 10.66 -0.60
C LYS A 84 11.81 10.90 0.88
N LYS A 85 11.01 11.92 1.23
CA LYS A 85 10.72 12.28 2.63
C LYS A 85 9.77 11.28 3.32
N GLU A 86 8.97 10.53 2.56
CA GLU A 86 8.06 9.51 3.10
C GLU A 86 8.75 8.17 3.35
N ILE A 87 9.83 7.86 2.62
CA ILE A 87 10.53 6.57 2.66
C ILE A 87 11.42 6.42 3.91
N GLY A 88 11.93 7.52 4.46
CA GLY A 88 12.83 7.48 5.62
C GLY A 88 14.15 6.79 5.28
N ASP A 89 14.39 5.63 5.88
CA ASP A 89 15.58 4.80 5.65
C ASP A 89 15.38 3.89 4.43
N LEU A 90 16.28 4.01 3.45
CA LEU A 90 16.23 3.25 2.20
C LEU A 90 16.48 1.75 2.41
N ASP A 91 17.38 1.36 3.31
CA ASP A 91 17.70 -0.04 3.57
C ASP A 91 16.51 -0.76 4.20
N LEU A 92 15.86 -0.06 5.14
CA LEU A 92 14.61 -0.51 5.75
C LEU A 92 13.49 -0.64 4.72
N PHE A 93 13.33 0.36 3.85
CA PHE A 93 12.36 0.31 2.75
C PHE A 93 12.60 -0.89 1.84
N GLY A 94 13.84 -1.11 1.41
CA GLY A 94 14.19 -2.24 0.56
C GLY A 94 13.95 -3.59 1.24
N TYR A 95 14.28 -3.70 2.54
CA TYR A 95 13.97 -4.89 3.34
C TYR A 95 12.48 -5.22 3.31
N TYR A 96 11.61 -4.24 3.57
CA TYR A 96 10.16 -4.46 3.60
C TYR A 96 9.57 -4.76 2.23
N ILE A 97 10.04 -4.10 1.17
CA ILE A 97 9.59 -4.41 -0.18
C ILE A 97 10.00 -5.84 -0.59
N ASN A 98 11.22 -6.27 -0.25
CA ASN A 98 11.66 -7.64 -0.50
C ASN A 98 10.87 -8.67 0.32
N LYS A 99 10.58 -8.36 1.59
CA LYS A 99 9.72 -9.18 2.44
C LYS A 99 8.32 -9.33 1.82
N LEU A 100 7.70 -8.22 1.40
CA LEU A 100 6.39 -8.20 0.75
C LEU A 100 6.41 -9.02 -0.55
N ASN A 101 7.38 -8.78 -1.44
CA ASN A 101 7.53 -9.52 -2.69
C ASN A 101 7.66 -11.03 -2.44
N SER A 102 8.48 -11.43 -1.47
CA SER A 102 8.70 -12.85 -1.16
C SER A 102 7.42 -13.53 -0.68
N ILE A 103 6.65 -12.86 0.19
CA ILE A 103 5.38 -13.38 0.70
C ILE A 103 4.37 -13.50 -0.44
N LEU A 104 4.17 -12.45 -1.23
CA LEU A 104 3.21 -12.44 -2.34
C LEU A 104 3.58 -13.45 -3.43
N GLN A 105 4.87 -13.61 -3.72
CA GLN A 105 5.36 -14.63 -4.66
C GLN A 105 5.05 -16.04 -4.17
N LEU A 106 5.24 -16.34 -2.88
CA LEU A 106 4.88 -17.65 -2.30
C LEU A 106 3.37 -17.92 -2.35
N LEU A 107 2.56 -16.87 -2.30
CA LEU A 107 1.10 -16.94 -2.48
C LEU A 107 0.67 -17.01 -3.96
N GLY A 108 1.62 -16.99 -4.90
CA GLY A 108 1.33 -17.06 -6.34
C GLY A 108 0.84 -15.75 -6.95
N VAL A 109 1.08 -14.61 -6.29
CA VAL A 109 0.65 -13.29 -6.75
C VAL A 109 1.76 -12.57 -7.53
N GLU A 110 1.43 -12.09 -8.73
CA GLU A 110 2.29 -11.21 -9.50
C GLU A 110 2.22 -9.78 -8.95
N VAL A 111 3.37 -9.20 -8.62
CA VAL A 111 3.47 -7.82 -8.11
C VAL A 111 3.99 -6.89 -9.21
N LEU A 112 3.25 -5.81 -9.46
CA LEU A 112 3.63 -4.72 -10.36
C LEU A 112 3.78 -3.44 -9.54
N TYR A 113 4.87 -2.72 -9.76
CA TYR A 113 5.11 -1.43 -9.10
C TYR A 113 4.87 -0.29 -10.07
N VAL A 114 4.23 0.79 -9.61
CA VAL A 114 4.02 2.00 -10.41
C VAL A 114 4.38 3.27 -9.65
N GLY A 115 4.67 4.34 -10.38
CA GLY A 115 4.73 5.68 -9.80
C GLY A 115 6.00 6.01 -9.01
N PHE A 116 7.06 5.20 -9.10
CA PHE A 116 8.35 5.61 -8.51
C PHE A 116 8.82 6.93 -9.13
N THR A 117 9.06 7.91 -8.27
CA THR A 117 9.59 9.21 -8.69
C THR A 117 11.06 9.09 -9.12
N PRO A 118 11.56 9.94 -10.03
CA PRO A 118 12.94 9.86 -10.50
C PRO A 118 13.99 9.85 -9.38
N ILE A 119 13.77 10.68 -8.35
CA ILE A 119 14.66 10.73 -7.18
C ILE A 119 14.66 9.40 -6.42
N VAL A 120 13.50 8.81 -6.17
CA VAL A 120 13.39 7.52 -5.46
C VAL A 120 14.04 6.42 -6.29
N SER A 121 13.79 6.36 -7.59
CA SER A 121 14.40 5.36 -8.48
C SER A 121 15.93 5.44 -8.48
N GLN A 122 16.51 6.65 -8.55
CA GLN A 122 17.96 6.83 -8.52
C GLN A 122 18.57 6.39 -7.18
N GLU A 123 17.90 6.69 -6.07
CA GLU A 123 18.36 6.32 -4.74
C GLU A 123 18.33 4.80 -4.52
N LEU A 124 17.26 4.14 -4.97
CA LEU A 124 17.13 2.68 -4.92
C LEU A 124 18.26 2.00 -5.71
N VAL A 125 18.51 2.44 -6.95
CA VAL A 125 19.62 1.93 -7.76
C VAL A 125 20.96 2.16 -7.06
N ARG A 126 21.19 3.35 -6.48
CA ARG A 126 22.44 3.67 -5.78
C ARG A 126 22.66 2.81 -4.53
N SER A 127 21.59 2.53 -3.78
CA SER A 127 21.65 1.70 -2.57
C SER A 127 21.94 0.23 -2.86
N GLY A 128 21.89 -0.21 -4.12
CA GLY A 128 21.99 -1.62 -4.49
C GLY A 128 20.72 -2.43 -4.18
N LEU A 129 19.68 -1.77 -3.66
CA LEU A 129 18.35 -2.33 -3.44
C LEU A 129 17.62 -2.38 -4.78
N LEU A 130 18.00 -3.34 -5.62
CA LEU A 130 17.26 -3.68 -6.82
C LEU A 130 16.18 -4.70 -6.46
N PHE A 131 14.94 -4.36 -6.78
CA PHE A 131 13.83 -5.30 -6.82
C PHE A 131 13.95 -6.13 -8.11
N ILE A 132 14.97 -6.99 -8.16
CA ILE A 132 15.52 -7.59 -9.39
C ILE A 132 14.44 -8.27 -10.26
N ASP A 133 13.35 -8.77 -9.65
CA ASP A 133 12.32 -9.55 -10.35
C ASP A 133 10.96 -8.83 -10.50
N ALA A 134 10.82 -7.62 -10.00
CA ALA A 134 9.51 -6.95 -10.01
C ALA A 134 9.33 -6.01 -11.23
N LYS A 135 8.22 -6.18 -11.94
CA LYS A 135 7.89 -5.30 -13.08
C LYS A 135 7.51 -3.90 -12.59
N THR A 136 8.14 -2.89 -13.17
CA THR A 136 7.87 -1.49 -12.85
C THR A 136 7.29 -0.75 -14.06
N PHE A 137 6.38 0.19 -13.81
CA PHE A 137 5.82 1.08 -14.82
C PHE A 137 5.79 2.52 -14.30
N LEU A 138 5.82 3.49 -15.21
CA LEU A 138 5.72 4.89 -14.83
C LEU A 138 4.36 5.23 -14.21
N THR A 139 3.27 4.64 -14.73
CA THR A 139 1.90 4.97 -14.33
C THR A 139 1.04 3.72 -14.18
N PHE A 140 -0.02 3.82 -13.36
CA PHE A 140 -1.06 2.80 -13.27
C PHE A 140 -1.66 2.45 -14.64
N ARG A 141 -1.90 3.46 -15.49
CA ARG A 141 -2.39 3.26 -16.86
C ARG A 141 -1.49 2.33 -17.67
N SER A 142 -0.17 2.55 -17.64
CA SER A 142 0.79 1.71 -18.37
C SER A 142 0.82 0.27 -17.85
N ALA A 143 0.65 0.08 -16.54
CA ALA A 143 0.52 -1.25 -15.94
C ALA A 143 -0.78 -1.95 -16.39
N LEU A 144 -1.90 -1.23 -16.43
CA LEU A 144 -3.16 -1.76 -16.97
C LEU A 144 -3.01 -2.16 -18.43
N ASP A 145 -2.42 -1.32 -19.28
CA ASP A 145 -2.18 -1.64 -20.69
C ASP A 145 -1.35 -2.93 -20.86
N HIS A 146 -0.36 -3.14 -19.99
CA HIS A 146 0.44 -4.37 -19.96
C HIS A 146 -0.42 -5.57 -19.58
N LEU A 147 -1.17 -5.48 -18.48
CA LEU A 147 -2.01 -6.57 -17.98
C LEU A 147 -3.14 -6.92 -18.95
N MET A 148 -3.74 -5.92 -19.59
CA MET A 148 -4.76 -6.14 -20.62
C MET A 148 -4.19 -6.96 -21.78
N LYS A 149 -3.02 -6.59 -22.30
CA LYS A 149 -2.34 -7.38 -23.35
C LYS A 149 -2.01 -8.79 -22.87
N LYS A 150 -1.50 -8.93 -21.63
CA LYS A 150 -1.15 -10.22 -21.03
C LYS A 150 -2.36 -11.14 -20.88
N LYS A 151 -3.52 -10.60 -20.47
CA LYS A 151 -4.78 -11.34 -20.29
C LYS A 151 -5.67 -11.37 -21.55
N GLY A 152 -5.20 -10.87 -22.70
CA GLY A 152 -5.96 -10.88 -23.95
C GLY A 152 -7.18 -9.95 -23.99
N LEU A 153 -7.22 -8.93 -23.13
CA LEU A 153 -8.31 -7.97 -22.99
C LEU A 153 -8.12 -6.75 -23.89
N LYS A 154 -9.22 -6.16 -24.34
CA LYS A 154 -9.24 -4.90 -25.10
C LYS A 154 -10.35 -4.00 -24.58
N LEU A 155 -10.08 -2.69 -24.49
CA LEU A 155 -11.13 -1.70 -24.24
C LEU A 155 -11.91 -1.50 -25.54
N ILE A 156 -13.23 -1.65 -25.45
CA ILE A 156 -14.15 -1.33 -26.53
C ILE A 156 -14.79 0.03 -26.24
N HIS A 157 -14.70 0.97 -27.16
CA HIS A 157 -15.49 2.20 -27.13
C HIS A 157 -16.80 1.92 -27.84
N GLU A 158 -17.87 1.68 -27.08
CA GLU A 158 -19.23 1.76 -27.64
C GLU A 158 -19.53 3.24 -27.91
N SER A 159 -19.71 3.57 -29.18
CA SER A 159 -20.29 4.86 -29.56
C SER A 159 -21.79 4.75 -29.27
N ALA A 160 -22.27 5.47 -28.26
CA ALA A 160 -23.69 5.61 -28.00
C ALA A 160 -24.37 6.08 -29.29
N THR A 161 -25.25 5.25 -29.84
CA THR A 161 -26.06 5.54 -31.03
C THR A 161 -27.34 6.24 -30.63
#